data_AF-A0A2T0UDE3-F1
#
_entry.id   AF-A0A2T0UDE3-F1
#
_cell.length_a   1.000
_cell.length_b   1.000
_cell.length_c   1.000
_cell.angle_alpha   90.00
_cell.angle_beta   90.00
_cell.angle_gamma   90.00
#
_symmetry.space_group_name_H-M   'P 1'
#
loop_
_entity.id
_entity.type
_entity.pdbx_description
1 polymer ?
#
loop_
_entity_poly.entity_id
_entity_poly.type
_entity_poly.pdbx_seq_one_letter_code
_entity_poly.pdbx_strand_id
1 'polypeptide(L)'
;MSDFSIDSAGDDSYSTDEYETESTDTYSADDSTSYSEDTYSDDVYTATADTDMDGDGVLESVSYDNDGDGFNETVESDTDDNGWVDTVYTDADADGYSETLLVDTDNDTFLDTYATDTDLDGYVDTLESDTDGDMVIDTVATDTDGDGTFETVESV
;
A
#
# COMPACT_ATOMS: atom_id res chain seq x y z
N MET A 1 38.90 -60.03 21.64
CA MET A 1 39.23 -60.62 20.33
C MET A 1 38.30 -59.95 19.32
N SER A 2 38.74 -58.90 18.63
CA SER A 2 39.35 -58.92 17.26
C SER A 2 38.32 -59.44 16.24
N ASP A 3 37.88 -58.73 15.19
CA ASP A 3 38.53 -57.87 14.17
C ASP A 3 37.38 -57.18 13.37
N PHE A 4 37.30 -55.90 12.95
CA PHE A 4 38.10 -55.09 11.99
C PHE A 4 38.33 -55.81 10.64
N SER A 5 38.14 -55.30 9.41
CA SER A 5 37.45 -54.18 8.73
C SER A 5 37.41 -54.53 7.22
N ILE A 6 36.48 -53.97 6.44
CA ILE A 6 36.68 -53.60 5.02
C ILE A 6 35.60 -52.54 4.68
N ASP A 7 35.96 -51.26 4.76
CA ASP A 7 36.32 -50.34 3.66
C ASP A 7 35.19 -50.11 2.63
N SER A 8 34.59 -48.91 2.70
CA SER A 8 33.85 -48.32 1.58
C SER A 8 34.10 -46.81 1.62
N ALA A 9 34.82 -46.34 0.62
CA ALA A 9 35.09 -44.94 0.33
C ALA A 9 33.77 -44.14 0.25
N GLY A 10 33.84 -42.88 0.70
CA GLY A 10 32.68 -42.03 0.95
C GLY A 10 32.16 -41.27 -0.26
N ASP A 11 31.15 -40.44 0.04
CA ASP A 11 30.94 -39.09 -0.53
C ASP A 11 29.82 -38.42 0.27
N ASP A 12 30.00 -37.12 0.53
CA ASP A 12 29.06 -36.28 1.27
C ASP A 12 28.01 -35.74 0.29
N SER A 13 26.71 -35.94 0.55
CA SER A 13 25.67 -35.03 0.01
C SER A 13 24.33 -35.21 0.71
N TYR A 14 23.72 -34.09 1.10
CA TYR A 14 22.37 -33.99 1.62
C TYR A 14 21.34 -34.53 0.59
N SER A 15 20.37 -35.30 1.09
CA SER A 15 19.29 -35.90 0.29
C SER A 15 18.15 -34.90 0.09
N THR A 16 17.77 -34.67 -1.17
CA THR A 16 16.50 -34.06 -1.57
C THR A 16 15.40 -35.10 -1.42
N ASP A 17 14.33 -34.81 -0.69
CA ASP A 17 13.12 -35.64 -0.69
C ASP A 17 12.12 -35.07 -1.70
N GLU A 18 12.10 -35.71 -2.87
CA GLU A 18 11.04 -35.60 -3.87
C GLU A 18 9.78 -36.31 -3.35
N TYR A 19 8.63 -35.64 -3.37
CA TYR A 19 7.33 -36.29 -3.22
C TYR A 19 6.66 -36.40 -4.59
N GLU A 20 6.77 -37.60 -5.16
CA GLU A 20 6.00 -38.03 -6.32
C GLU A 20 4.51 -38.22 -5.99
N THR A 21 3.70 -37.85 -6.97
CA THR A 21 2.24 -37.83 -7.08
C THR A 21 1.59 -39.21 -7.17
N GLU A 22 0.30 -39.33 -6.79
CA GLU A 22 -0.77 -40.19 -7.37
C GLU A 22 -2.06 -39.93 -6.52
N SER A 23 -3.31 -39.84 -6.98
CA SER A 23 -3.94 -39.85 -8.30
C SER A 23 -5.44 -39.48 -8.13
N THR A 24 -5.95 -38.70 -9.08
CA THR A 24 -7.34 -38.64 -9.63
C THR A 24 -8.57 -38.61 -8.71
N ASP A 25 -9.34 -37.51 -8.76
CA ASP A 25 -10.81 -37.58 -8.77
C ASP A 25 -11.41 -36.41 -9.59
N THR A 26 -12.14 -36.81 -10.62
CA THR A 26 -12.94 -35.99 -11.55
C THR A 26 -14.10 -35.29 -10.83
N TYR A 27 -14.29 -33.98 -11.08
CA TYR A 27 -15.51 -33.28 -10.71
C TYR A 27 -16.21 -32.69 -11.94
N SER A 28 -17.39 -33.26 -12.20
CA SER A 28 -18.42 -32.76 -13.13
C SER A 28 -18.96 -31.41 -12.69
N ALA A 29 -19.42 -30.64 -13.67
CA ALA A 29 -20.35 -29.54 -13.47
C ALA A 29 -21.68 -30.02 -12.84
N ASP A 30 -22.31 -29.13 -12.07
CA ASP A 30 -23.66 -29.19 -11.47
C ASP A 30 -23.75 -29.82 -10.07
N ASP A 31 -23.63 -28.99 -9.03
CA ASP A 31 -24.54 -29.04 -7.86
C ASP A 31 -24.45 -27.71 -7.08
N SER A 32 -25.55 -26.96 -7.12
CA SER A 32 -25.76 -25.74 -6.34
C SER A 32 -25.86 -26.10 -4.86
N THR A 33 -24.75 -26.03 -4.12
CA THR A 33 -24.81 -25.96 -2.67
C THR A 33 -24.64 -24.50 -2.26
N SER A 34 -25.79 -23.87 -2.01
CA SER A 34 -25.89 -22.62 -1.25
C SER A 34 -25.28 -22.88 0.12
N TYR A 35 -24.00 -22.55 0.28
CA TYR A 35 -23.50 -22.19 1.59
C TYR A 35 -24.09 -20.81 1.88
N SER A 36 -24.82 -20.71 2.97
CA SER A 36 -25.02 -19.41 3.58
C SER A 36 -23.66 -19.02 4.14
N GLU A 37 -22.87 -18.27 3.37
CA GLU A 37 -21.82 -17.43 3.94
C GLU A 37 -22.47 -16.54 5.00
N ASP A 38 -22.41 -16.99 6.25
CA ASP A 38 -22.51 -16.10 7.40
C ASP A 38 -21.25 -15.23 7.37
N THR A 39 -21.24 -14.22 6.50
CA THR A 39 -20.22 -13.17 6.46
C THR A 39 -20.42 -12.33 7.71
N TYR A 40 -19.78 -12.74 8.80
CA TYR A 40 -19.23 -11.74 9.69
C TYR A 40 -18.21 -10.97 8.84
N SER A 41 -18.49 -9.69 8.57
CA SER A 41 -17.42 -8.71 8.33
C SER A 41 -16.46 -8.88 9.50
N ASP A 42 -15.42 -9.66 9.25
CA ASP A 42 -14.17 -9.60 9.97
C ASP A 42 -13.43 -8.48 9.25
N ASP A 43 -12.88 -7.53 9.98
CA ASP A 43 -12.16 -6.37 9.47
C ASP A 43 -10.99 -6.86 8.57
N VAL A 44 -11.26 -7.12 7.29
CA VAL A 44 -10.26 -7.64 6.36
C VAL A 44 -9.60 -6.44 5.72
N TYR A 45 -8.36 -6.18 6.13
CA TYR A 45 -7.47 -5.30 5.38
C TYR A 45 -7.40 -5.74 3.92
N THR A 46 -7.78 -4.87 2.98
CA THR A 46 -7.64 -5.13 1.54
C THR A 46 -6.79 -4.07 0.85
N ALA A 47 -6.14 -4.49 -0.25
CA ALA A 47 -5.40 -3.60 -1.14
C ALA A 47 -5.84 -3.89 -2.58
N THR A 48 -6.20 -2.85 -3.32
CA THR A 48 -6.73 -2.94 -4.69
C THR A 48 -5.94 -2.02 -5.61
N ALA A 49 -5.46 -2.55 -6.74
CA ALA A 49 -4.88 -1.72 -7.79
C ALA A 49 -6.01 -1.17 -8.67
N ASP A 50 -6.03 0.15 -8.90
CA ASP A 50 -7.25 0.84 -9.37
C ASP A 50 -7.13 1.51 -10.75
N THR A 51 -6.09 2.32 -11.00
CA THR A 51 -6.07 3.27 -12.13
C THR A 51 -4.91 3.04 -13.09
N ASP A 52 -5.23 3.01 -14.39
CA ASP A 52 -4.30 3.09 -15.54
C ASP A 52 -4.53 4.47 -16.19
N MET A 53 -3.74 5.45 -15.79
CA MET A 53 -3.81 6.86 -16.16
C MET A 53 -3.25 7.13 -17.56
N ASP A 54 -2.26 6.36 -18.01
CA ASP A 54 -1.60 6.57 -19.31
C ASP A 54 -2.10 5.62 -20.43
N GLY A 55 -2.81 4.54 -20.05
CA GLY A 55 -3.44 3.57 -20.93
C GLY A 55 -2.50 2.47 -21.43
N ASP A 56 -1.35 2.25 -20.80
CA ASP A 56 -0.37 1.24 -21.20
C ASP A 56 -0.67 -0.17 -20.66
N GLY A 57 -1.63 -0.27 -19.73
CA GLY A 57 -2.08 -1.51 -19.10
C GLY A 57 -1.33 -1.91 -17.83
N VAL A 58 -0.44 -1.06 -17.34
CA VAL A 58 0.03 -1.03 -15.95
C VAL A 58 -1.03 -0.28 -15.11
N LEU A 59 -0.99 -0.49 -13.79
CA LEU A 59 -1.83 0.27 -12.87
C LEU A 59 -0.89 1.10 -12.00
N GLU A 60 -1.17 2.38 -11.91
CA GLU A 60 -0.35 3.39 -11.27
C GLU A 60 -0.82 3.70 -9.84
N SER A 61 -2.02 3.27 -9.46
CA SER A 61 -2.57 3.54 -8.13
C SER A 61 -2.97 2.27 -7.36
N VAL A 62 -2.72 2.29 -6.05
CA VAL A 62 -3.17 1.26 -5.11
C VAL A 62 -3.98 1.92 -4.00
N SER A 63 -5.18 1.41 -3.74
CA SER A 63 -6.03 1.82 -2.63
C SER A 63 -6.09 0.77 -1.54
N TYR A 64 -6.29 1.20 -0.31
CA TYR A 64 -6.33 0.37 0.88
C TYR A 64 -7.61 0.61 1.68
N ASP A 65 -8.30 -0.48 1.99
CA ASP A 65 -9.40 -0.57 2.96
C ASP A 65 -8.79 -1.20 4.23
N ASN A 66 -8.46 -0.36 5.20
CA ASN A 66 -7.71 -0.71 6.40
C ASN A 66 -8.60 -1.34 7.46
N ASP A 67 -9.87 -0.95 7.53
CA ASP A 67 -10.81 -1.43 8.55
C ASP A 67 -11.83 -2.45 8.02
N GLY A 68 -11.82 -2.73 6.72
CA GLY A 68 -12.62 -3.76 6.08
C GLY A 68 -14.10 -3.40 5.95
N ASP A 69 -14.44 -2.11 6.01
CA ASP A 69 -15.82 -1.64 5.91
C ASP A 69 -16.31 -1.50 4.45
N GLY A 70 -15.39 -1.64 3.49
CA GLY A 70 -15.64 -1.57 2.06
C GLY A 70 -15.45 -0.19 1.44
N PHE A 71 -15.00 0.80 2.21
CA PHE A 71 -14.45 2.06 1.71
C PHE A 71 -12.92 1.96 1.70
N ASN A 72 -12.26 2.82 0.92
CA ASN A 72 -10.80 2.87 0.91
C ASN A 72 -10.38 4.14 1.64
N GLU A 73 -9.54 4.01 2.67
CA GLU A 73 -9.05 5.15 3.43
C GLU A 73 -7.69 5.64 2.97
N THR A 74 -6.98 4.90 2.12
CA THR A 74 -5.66 5.35 1.64
C THR A 74 -5.49 5.02 0.18
N VAL A 75 -4.95 5.96 -0.58
CA VAL A 75 -4.61 5.80 -1.99
C VAL A 75 -3.17 6.25 -2.22
N GLU A 76 -2.36 5.38 -2.78
CA GLU A 76 -0.99 5.64 -3.21
C GLU A 76 -0.96 5.66 -4.75
N SER A 77 -0.15 6.52 -5.36
CA SER A 77 0.00 6.62 -6.81
C SER A 77 1.44 6.87 -7.26
N ASP A 78 1.90 6.12 -8.26
CA ASP A 78 3.16 6.25 -9.00
C ASP A 78 2.82 6.80 -10.39
N THR A 79 2.93 8.11 -10.57
CA THR A 79 2.45 8.81 -11.77
C THR A 79 3.47 8.87 -12.90
N ASP A 80 4.72 8.51 -12.64
CA ASP A 80 5.80 8.51 -13.63
C ASP A 80 6.33 7.10 -13.98
N ASP A 81 5.71 6.05 -13.42
CA ASP A 81 6.01 4.63 -13.60
C ASP A 81 7.46 4.25 -13.24
N ASN A 82 8.06 4.97 -12.30
CA ASN A 82 9.44 4.71 -11.88
C ASN A 82 9.54 3.61 -10.80
N GLY A 83 8.40 3.15 -10.26
CA GLY A 83 8.28 2.16 -9.21
C GLY A 83 8.27 2.73 -7.78
N TRP A 84 8.19 4.05 -7.63
CA TRP A 84 8.08 4.77 -6.37
C TRP A 84 6.79 5.57 -6.34
N VAL A 85 6.24 5.74 -5.13
CA VAL A 85 4.99 6.47 -4.96
C VAL A 85 5.27 7.97 -4.99
N ASP A 86 4.60 8.67 -5.90
CA ASP A 86 4.66 10.12 -6.04
C ASP A 86 3.63 10.82 -5.16
N THR A 87 2.48 10.19 -4.90
CA THR A 87 1.39 10.83 -4.17
C THR A 87 0.67 9.85 -3.26
N VAL A 88 0.34 10.32 -2.05
CA VAL A 88 -0.46 9.57 -1.08
C VAL A 88 -1.58 10.46 -0.55
N TYR A 89 -2.80 9.91 -0.54
CA TYR A 89 -3.98 10.50 0.10
C TYR A 89 -4.47 9.57 1.21
N THR A 90 -4.89 10.12 2.33
CA THR A 90 -5.57 9.38 3.40
C THR A 90 -6.88 10.07 3.75
N ASP A 91 -7.99 9.31 3.76
CA ASP A 91 -9.38 9.65 4.13
C ASP A 91 -9.86 8.59 5.15
N ALA A 92 -9.37 8.72 6.38
CA ALA A 92 -9.50 7.74 7.46
C ALA A 92 -10.93 7.58 7.99
N ASP A 93 -11.80 8.57 7.76
CA ASP A 93 -13.21 8.50 8.15
C ASP A 93 -14.17 8.21 6.98
N ALA A 94 -13.62 8.08 5.77
CA ALA A 94 -14.31 7.72 4.52
C ALA A 94 -15.45 8.70 4.18
N ASP A 95 -15.30 9.98 4.52
CA ASP A 95 -16.31 11.01 4.22
C ASP A 95 -16.15 11.65 2.83
N GLY A 96 -15.04 11.35 2.15
CA GLY A 96 -14.69 11.83 0.82
C GLY A 96 -13.73 13.02 0.82
N TYR A 97 -13.24 13.47 1.97
CA TYR A 97 -12.20 14.47 2.10
C TYR A 97 -10.95 13.87 2.76
N SER A 98 -9.80 14.04 2.14
CA SER A 98 -8.56 13.48 2.68
C SER A 98 -8.02 14.32 3.84
N GLU A 99 -7.73 13.68 4.98
CA GLU A 99 -7.08 14.34 6.12
C GLU A 99 -5.59 14.51 5.91
N THR A 100 -4.97 13.73 5.03
CA THR A 100 -3.53 13.81 4.78
C THR A 100 -3.23 13.69 3.29
N LEU A 101 -2.32 14.54 2.83
CA LEU A 101 -1.77 14.52 1.48
C LEU A 101 -0.24 14.58 1.55
N LEU A 102 0.42 13.67 0.85
CA LEU A 102 1.87 13.67 0.64
C LEU A 102 2.16 13.68 -0.86
N VAL A 103 3.10 14.50 -1.32
CA VAL A 103 3.46 14.62 -2.74
C VAL A 103 4.98 14.73 -2.90
N ASP A 104 5.55 13.90 -3.77
CA ASP A 104 6.85 14.05 -4.42
C ASP A 104 6.60 14.63 -5.83
N THR A 105 7.12 15.82 -6.08
CA THR A 105 6.88 16.60 -7.31
C THR A 105 8.06 16.53 -8.27
N ASP A 106 9.26 16.21 -7.78
CA ASP A 106 10.49 16.14 -8.58
C ASP A 106 11.00 14.72 -8.84
N ASN A 107 10.28 13.72 -8.31
CA ASN A 107 10.49 12.28 -8.47
C ASN A 107 11.87 11.84 -7.95
N ASP A 108 12.34 12.47 -6.87
CA ASP A 108 13.62 12.14 -6.24
C ASP A 108 13.50 11.13 -5.09
N THR A 109 12.28 10.62 -4.84
CA THR A 109 11.86 9.69 -3.77
C THR A 109 11.70 10.32 -2.39
N PHE A 110 11.90 11.63 -2.26
CA PHE A 110 11.61 12.40 -1.06
C PHE A 110 10.35 13.23 -1.28
N LEU A 111 9.60 13.46 -0.19
CA LEU A 111 8.35 14.19 -0.26
C LEU A 111 8.63 15.69 -0.21
N ASP A 112 8.13 16.41 -1.21
CA ASP A 112 8.21 17.86 -1.33
C ASP A 112 7.10 18.57 -0.57
N THR A 113 5.94 17.92 -0.41
CA THR A 113 4.75 18.53 0.18
C THR A 113 4.06 17.58 1.14
N TYR A 114 3.65 18.12 2.29
CA TYR A 114 2.84 17.45 3.29
C TYR A 114 1.70 18.38 3.70
N ALA A 115 0.46 17.89 3.62
CA ALA A 115 -0.72 18.65 4.03
C ALA A 115 -1.57 17.84 5.00
N THR A 116 -2.20 18.53 5.95
CA THR A 116 -3.11 17.90 6.93
C THR A 116 -4.37 18.73 7.15
N ASP A 117 -5.52 18.05 7.21
CA ASP A 117 -6.77 18.53 7.79
C ASP A 117 -6.95 17.81 9.14
N THR A 118 -6.88 18.56 10.24
CA THR A 118 -6.91 18.02 11.61
C THR A 118 -8.32 18.08 12.21
N ASP A 119 -9.16 19.00 11.75
CA ASP A 119 -10.50 19.20 12.29
C ASP A 119 -11.63 18.57 11.45
N LEU A 120 -11.27 17.96 10.32
CA LEU A 120 -12.11 17.13 9.44
C LEU A 120 -13.25 17.94 8.82
N ASP A 121 -12.96 19.17 8.43
CA ASP A 121 -13.93 20.05 7.78
C ASP A 121 -13.82 20.06 6.24
N GLY A 122 -12.82 19.34 5.71
CA GLY A 122 -12.52 19.20 4.29
C GLY A 122 -11.56 20.26 3.75
N TYR A 123 -11.01 21.10 4.61
CA TYR A 123 -9.98 22.09 4.28
C TYR A 123 -8.65 21.80 4.98
N VAL A 124 -7.56 22.09 4.28
CA VAL A 124 -6.22 21.87 4.81
C VAL A 124 -5.90 22.90 5.89
N ASP A 125 -5.71 22.43 7.12
CA ASP A 125 -5.24 23.22 8.26
C ASP A 125 -3.77 23.61 8.14
N THR A 126 -2.91 22.69 7.68
CA THR A 126 -1.46 22.91 7.63
C THR A 126 -0.88 22.34 6.35
N LEU A 127 -0.01 23.11 5.72
CA LEU A 127 0.75 22.73 4.53
C LEU A 127 2.24 23.01 4.78
N GLU A 128 3.05 21.99 4.68
CA GLU A 128 4.50 22.05 4.75
C GLU A 128 5.07 21.74 3.37
N SER A 129 6.10 22.47 2.93
CA SER A 129 6.76 22.22 1.65
C SER A 129 8.27 22.45 1.72
N ASP A 130 9.01 21.50 1.16
CA ASP A 130 10.40 21.62 0.72
C ASP A 130 10.39 22.03 -0.76
N THR A 131 10.94 23.20 -1.08
CA THR A 131 10.91 23.77 -2.44
C THR A 131 12.28 23.66 -3.12
N ASP A 132 13.35 23.40 -2.37
CA ASP A 132 14.71 23.31 -2.90
C ASP A 132 15.31 21.90 -2.89
N GLY A 133 14.57 20.92 -2.35
CA GLY A 133 14.88 19.50 -2.38
C GLY A 133 16.07 19.14 -1.48
N ASP A 134 16.26 19.89 -0.40
CA ASP A 134 17.35 19.64 0.57
C ASP A 134 16.93 18.77 1.77
N MET A 135 15.69 18.28 1.75
CA MET A 135 15.01 17.51 2.79
C MET A 135 14.72 18.30 4.06
N VAL A 136 14.70 19.63 3.97
CA VAL A 136 14.29 20.55 5.03
C VAL A 136 13.09 21.35 4.53
N ILE A 137 12.07 21.42 5.37
CA ILE A 137 10.90 22.25 5.05
C ILE A 137 11.34 23.70 4.93
N ASP A 138 11.02 24.30 3.78
CA ASP A 138 11.24 25.71 3.47
C ASP A 138 10.08 26.58 3.89
N THR A 139 8.86 26.06 3.78
CA THR A 139 7.64 26.83 3.98
C THR A 139 6.61 26.05 4.77
N VAL A 140 5.98 26.73 5.73
CA VAL A 140 4.82 26.25 6.47
C VAL A 140 3.68 27.26 6.31
N ALA A 141 2.52 26.81 5.85
CA ALA A 141 1.29 27.59 5.82
C ALA A 141 0.26 26.98 6.77
N THR A 142 -0.55 27.82 7.41
CA THR A 142 -1.60 27.37 8.34
C THR A 142 -2.88 28.14 8.11
N ASP A 143 -3.99 27.41 8.02
CA ASP A 143 -5.37 27.88 8.07
C ASP A 143 -5.83 27.80 9.54
N THR A 144 -6.09 28.94 10.16
CA THR A 144 -6.43 28.98 11.59
C THR A 144 -7.93 29.06 11.84
N ASP A 145 -8.70 29.52 10.84
CA ASP A 145 -10.14 29.71 10.96
C ASP A 145 -10.99 28.70 10.19
N GLY A 146 -10.35 27.77 9.46
CA GLY A 146 -10.98 26.62 8.80
C GLY A 146 -11.87 27.05 7.63
N ASP A 147 -11.47 28.09 6.90
CA ASP A 147 -12.25 28.62 5.79
C ASP A 147 -11.72 28.22 4.40
N GLY A 148 -10.62 27.46 4.38
CA GLY A 148 -9.91 27.01 3.19
C GLY A 148 -8.90 28.03 2.67
N THR A 149 -8.57 29.06 3.44
CA THR A 149 -7.58 30.06 3.07
C THR A 149 -6.51 30.26 4.14
N PHE A 150 -5.25 29.98 3.76
CA PHE A 150 -4.12 30.21 4.65
C PHE A 150 -3.96 31.69 5.02
N GLU A 151 -3.98 31.98 6.31
CA GLU A 151 -3.74 33.32 6.86
C GLU A 151 -2.27 33.50 7.26
N THR A 152 -1.56 32.39 7.48
CA THR A 152 -0.14 32.40 7.80
C THR A 152 0.66 31.60 6.78
N VAL A 153 1.78 32.17 6.35
CA VAL A 153 2.80 31.52 5.52
C VAL A 153 4.14 31.98 6.06
N GLU A 154 4.90 31.04 6.61
CA GLU A 154 6.21 31.26 7.18
C GLU A 154 7.26 30.53 6.35
N SER A 155 8.36 31.21 6.03
CA SER A 155 9.56 30.54 5.51
C SER A 155 10.50 30.25 6.69
N VAL A 156 11.00 29.02 6.76
CA VAL A 156 11.77 28.49 7.90
C VAL A 156 13.26 28.36 7.65
#